data_AF-A0A973Q2W9-F1
#
_entry.id   AF-A0A973Q2W9-F1
#
_cell.length_a   1.000
_cell.length_b   1.000
_cell.length_c   1.000
_cell.angle_alpha   90.00
_cell.angle_beta   90.00
_cell.angle_gamma   90.00
#
_symmetry.space_group_name_H-M   'P 1'
#
loop_
_entity.id
_entity.type
_entity.pdbx_description
1 polymer ?
#
loop_
_entity_poly.entity_id
_entity_poly.type
_entity_poly.pdbx_seq_one_letter_code
_entity_poly.pdbx_strand_id
1 'polypeptide(L)'
;CVRRLRDRVREVVGSVLHDVRVLHGNRARVAALWGGSLAFPAMHAAVVVAVVRAVHAPVPVSGAVVAYLFASTAAGWLPTPAGLGSLDAALALALVTAGASAVTATSAVLGYRLVTTWLPLVPGVLVLAMLVRRAEL
;
A
#
# COMPACT_ATOMS: atom_id res chain seq x y z
N CYS A 1 4.98 -21.26 32.66
CA CYS A 1 4.94 -20.48 31.39
C CYS A 1 4.27 -19.11 31.51
N VAL A 2 3.09 -18.96 32.14
CA VAL A 2 2.30 -17.71 32.13
C VAL A 2 3.00 -16.47 32.73
N ARG A 3 3.89 -16.65 33.71
CA ARG A 3 4.60 -15.52 34.37
C ARG A 3 5.68 -14.90 33.46
N ARG A 4 6.49 -15.72 32.79
CA ARG A 4 7.52 -15.26 31.83
C ARG A 4 6.94 -14.58 30.59
N LEU A 5 5.76 -15.02 30.14
CA LEU A 5 5.07 -14.39 29.01
C LEU A 5 4.57 -12.99 29.40
N ARG A 6 4.04 -12.84 30.61
CA ARG A 6 3.57 -11.56 31.16
C ARG A 6 4.70 -10.55 31.31
N ASP A 7 5.86 -11.00 31.79
CA ASP A 7 7.03 -10.12 31.98
C ASP A 7 7.56 -9.62 30.63
N ARG A 8 7.69 -10.51 29.62
CA ARG A 8 8.04 -10.12 28.24
C ARG A 8 7.03 -9.18 27.60
N VAL A 9 5.74 -9.45 27.75
CA VAL A 9 4.68 -8.56 27.23
C VAL A 9 4.78 -7.18 27.89
N ARG A 10 5.04 -7.11 29.19
CA ARG A 10 5.18 -5.85 29.93
C ARG A 10 6.42 -5.07 29.51
N GLU A 11 7.51 -5.76 29.22
CA GLU A 11 8.74 -5.17 28.70
C GLU A 11 8.55 -4.61 27.28
N VAL A 12 7.94 -5.39 26.37
CA VAL A 12 7.62 -4.96 25.00
C VAL A 12 6.64 -3.78 25.01
N VAL A 13 5.58 -3.86 25.82
CA VAL A 13 4.61 -2.76 25.96
C VAL A 13 5.27 -1.52 26.55
N GLY A 14 6.15 -1.69 27.54
CA GLY A 14 6.92 -0.59 28.13
C GLY A 14 7.86 0.09 27.13
N SER A 15 8.55 -0.70 26.30
CA SER A 15 9.42 -0.19 25.22
C SER A 15 8.60 0.54 24.16
N VAL A 16 7.51 -0.06 23.68
CA VAL A 16 6.64 0.55 22.67
C VAL A 16 6.02 1.84 23.19
N LEU A 17 5.57 1.88 24.45
CA LEU A 17 5.04 3.11 25.05
C LEU A 17 6.11 4.19 25.24
N HIS A 18 7.36 3.79 25.54
CA HIS A 18 8.47 4.72 25.63
C HIS A 18 8.83 5.27 24.26
N ASP A 19 8.92 4.41 23.24
CA ASP A 19 9.19 4.80 21.86
C ASP A 19 8.07 5.68 21.30
N VAL A 20 6.80 5.36 21.56
CA VAL A 20 5.64 6.18 21.17
C VAL A 20 5.68 7.55 21.86
N ARG A 21 6.06 7.63 23.14
CA ARG A 21 6.21 8.92 23.85
C ARG A 21 7.39 9.74 23.33
N VAL A 22 8.53 9.11 23.07
CA VAL A 22 9.72 9.76 22.51
C VAL A 22 9.44 10.24 21.08
N LEU A 23 8.72 9.44 20.29
CA LEU A 23 8.21 9.81 18.98
C LEU A 23 7.26 10.99 19.07
N HIS A 24 6.27 10.96 19.98
CA HIS A 24 5.33 12.07 20.19
C HIS A 24 5.96 13.35 20.73
N GLY A 25 7.10 13.26 21.43
CA GLY A 25 7.86 14.42 21.89
C GLY A 25 8.53 15.19 20.75
N ASN A 26 8.83 14.53 19.62
CA ASN A 26 9.45 15.17 18.47
C ASN A 26 8.41 15.43 17.35
N ARG A 27 7.82 16.63 17.37
CA ARG A 27 6.80 17.08 16.41
C ARG A 27 7.21 16.85 14.94
N ALA A 28 8.50 16.97 14.61
CA ALA A 28 8.98 16.73 13.25
C ALA A 28 8.91 15.25 12.85
N ARG A 29 9.24 14.33 13.76
CA ARG A 29 9.11 12.88 13.52
C ARG A 29 7.64 12.45 13.43
N VAL A 30 6.78 12.98 14.28
CA VAL A 30 5.33 12.76 14.22
C VAL A 30 4.81 13.24 12.87
N ALA A 31 5.13 14.47 12.47
CA ALA A 31 4.71 15.03 11.20
C ALA A 31 5.22 14.21 10.00
N ALA A 32 6.47 13.73 10.04
CA ALA A 32 7.02 12.88 8.99
C ALA A 32 6.34 11.50 8.92
N LEU A 33 6.02 10.89 10.07
CA LEU A 33 5.33 9.59 10.15
C LEU A 33 3.88 9.70 9.67
N TRP A 34 3.12 10.66 10.19
CA TRP A 34 1.74 10.88 9.76
C TRP A 34 1.67 11.38 8.32
N GLY A 35 2.59 12.27 7.93
CA GLY A 35 2.72 12.76 6.57
C GLY A 35 2.99 11.61 5.60
N GLY A 36 3.99 10.77 5.87
CA GLY A 36 4.29 9.59 5.06
C GLY A 36 3.16 8.57 5.03
N SER A 37 2.54 8.29 6.18
CA SER A 37 1.44 7.33 6.30
C SER A 37 0.18 7.77 5.56
N LEU A 38 -0.09 9.09 5.45
CA LEU A 38 -1.21 9.63 4.70
C LEU A 38 -0.86 9.85 3.22
N ALA A 39 0.38 10.26 2.93
CA ALA A 39 0.86 10.48 1.57
C ALA A 39 0.87 9.17 0.76
N PHE A 40 1.20 8.05 1.40
CA PHE A 40 1.24 6.75 0.73
C PHE A 40 -0.12 6.32 0.12
N PRO A 41 -1.20 6.18 0.90
CA PRO A 41 -2.51 5.84 0.35
C PRO A 41 -3.06 6.95 -0.56
N ALA A 42 -2.75 8.22 -0.30
CA ALA A 42 -3.16 9.32 -1.17
C ALA A 42 -2.50 9.22 -2.56
N MET A 43 -1.20 8.91 -2.61
CA MET A 43 -0.47 8.74 -3.87
C MET A 43 -1.01 7.54 -4.65
N HIS A 44 -1.27 6.42 -3.99
CA HIS A 44 -1.89 5.26 -4.65
C HIS A 44 -3.31 5.55 -5.15
N ALA A 45 -4.13 6.25 -4.36
CA ALA A 45 -5.44 6.68 -4.81
C ALA A 45 -5.35 7.60 -6.04
N ALA A 46 -4.36 8.50 -6.08
CA ALA A 46 -4.11 9.35 -7.25
C ALA A 46 -3.72 8.52 -8.49
N VAL A 47 -2.91 7.47 -8.34
CA VAL A 47 -2.60 6.53 -9.43
C VAL A 47 -3.87 5.83 -9.94
N VAL A 48 -4.71 5.31 -9.04
CA VAL A 48 -5.98 4.66 -9.42
C VAL A 48 -6.88 5.64 -10.17
N VAL A 49 -7.02 6.87 -9.68
CA VAL A 49 -7.79 7.93 -10.36
C VAL A 49 -7.21 8.21 -11.75
N ALA A 50 -5.89 8.37 -11.87
CA ALA A 50 -5.24 8.62 -13.15
C ALA A 50 -5.51 7.48 -14.15
N VAL A 51 -5.40 6.22 -13.70
CA VAL A 51 -5.65 5.05 -14.56
C VAL A 51 -7.12 4.95 -14.95
N VAL A 52 -8.05 5.10 -14.00
CA VAL A 52 -9.50 5.12 -14.23
C VAL A 52 -9.88 6.16 -15.28
N ARG A 53 -9.26 7.34 -15.22
CA ARG A 53 -9.46 8.42 -16.21
C ARG A 53 -8.83 8.07 -17.56
N ALA A 54 -7.64 7.47 -17.57
CA ALA A 54 -6.97 7.05 -18.81
C ALA A 54 -7.77 5.98 -19.57
N VAL A 55 -8.37 5.02 -18.85
CA VAL A 55 -9.22 3.99 -19.46
C VAL A 55 -10.67 4.44 -19.69
N HIS A 56 -10.97 5.72 -19.48
CA HIS A 56 -12.29 6.33 -19.66
C HIS A 56 -13.41 5.59 -18.91
N ALA A 57 -13.13 5.08 -17.70
CA ALA A 57 -14.15 4.37 -16.94
C ALA A 57 -15.25 5.36 -16.48
N PRO A 58 -16.53 4.94 -16.47
CA PRO A 58 -17.65 5.76 -16.02
C PRO A 58 -17.74 5.85 -14.49
N VAL A 59 -16.60 5.95 -13.80
CA VAL A 59 -16.52 5.99 -12.33
C VAL A 59 -16.11 7.39 -11.88
N PRO A 60 -16.87 8.02 -10.96
CA PRO A 60 -16.49 9.32 -10.41
C PRO A 60 -15.18 9.21 -9.60
N VAL A 61 -14.43 10.31 -9.51
CA VAL A 61 -13.14 10.37 -8.78
C VAL A 61 -13.30 9.91 -7.33
N SER A 62 -14.36 10.34 -6.64
CA SER A 62 -14.67 9.91 -5.28
C SER A 62 -14.88 8.39 -5.18
N GLY A 63 -15.56 7.79 -6.17
CA GLY A 63 -15.76 6.34 -6.25
C GLY A 63 -14.45 5.58 -6.40
N ALA A 64 -13.53 6.07 -7.23
CA ALA A 64 -12.21 5.46 -7.42
C ALA A 64 -11.34 5.54 -6.14
N VAL A 65 -11.39 6.67 -5.43
CA VAL A 65 -10.67 6.83 -4.15
C VAL A 65 -11.24 5.90 -3.07
N VAL A 66 -12.57 5.87 -2.92
CA VAL A 66 -13.23 4.97 -1.95
C VAL A 66 -12.96 3.51 -2.30
N ALA A 67 -12.98 3.16 -3.58
CA ALA A 67 -12.66 1.81 -4.05
C ALA A 67 -11.24 1.39 -3.64
N TYR A 68 -10.25 2.27 -3.80
CA TYR A 68 -8.88 2.01 -3.35
C TYR A 68 -8.79 1.86 -1.83
N LEU A 69 -9.41 2.74 -1.06
CA LEU A 69 -9.38 2.68 0.41
C LEU A 69 -10.05 1.40 0.94
N PHE A 70 -11.18 1.03 0.35
CA PHE A 70 -11.86 -0.23 0.65
C PHE A 70 -10.97 -1.43 0.31
N ALA A 71 -10.40 -1.45 -0.89
CA ALA A 71 -9.51 -2.52 -1.33
C ALA A 71 -8.26 -2.66 -0.46
N SER A 72 -7.63 -1.54 -0.08
CA SER A 72 -6.47 -1.52 0.81
C SER A 72 -6.81 -2.02 2.20
N THR A 73 -7.99 -1.65 2.72
CA THR A 73 -8.46 -2.13 4.03
C THR A 73 -8.72 -3.63 3.96
N ALA A 74 -9.45 -4.11 2.95
CA ALA A 74 -9.77 -5.51 2.73
C ALA A 74 -8.50 -6.37 2.54
N ALA A 75 -7.50 -5.86 1.81
CA ALA A 75 -6.23 -6.55 1.61
C ALA A 75 -5.46 -6.78 2.92
N GLY A 76 -5.61 -5.90 3.92
CA GLY A 76 -4.99 -6.06 5.24
C GLY A 76 -5.53 -7.23 6.06
N TRP A 77 -6.72 -7.74 5.73
CA TRP A 77 -7.31 -8.91 6.40
C TRP A 77 -6.80 -10.24 5.84
N LEU A 78 -6.21 -10.23 4.64
CA LEU A 78 -5.78 -11.45 3.96
C LEU A 78 -4.30 -11.70 4.24
N PRO A 79 -3.91 -12.87 4.79
CA PRO A 79 -2.52 -13.23 5.06
C PRO A 79 -1.81 -13.64 3.76
N THR A 80 -1.89 -12.79 2.75
CA THR A 80 -1.27 -13.00 1.44
C THR A 80 0.07 -12.26 1.38
N PRO A 81 1.18 -12.97 1.11
CA PRO A 81 2.47 -12.32 0.97
C PRO A 81 2.41 -11.30 -0.19
N ALA A 82 2.83 -10.07 0.10
CA ALA A 82 3.00 -8.97 -0.84
C ALA A 82 1.74 -8.33 -1.48
N GLY A 83 0.52 -8.67 -1.06
CA GLY A 83 -0.70 -8.06 -1.63
C GLY A 83 -0.87 -8.31 -3.15
N LEU A 84 -0.14 -9.28 -3.70
CA LEU A 84 -0.29 -9.77 -5.07
C LEU A 84 -1.58 -10.61 -5.12
N GLY A 85 -2.56 -10.17 -5.92
CA GLY A 85 -3.86 -10.82 -6.05
C GLY A 85 -4.96 -10.29 -5.11
N SER A 86 -4.67 -10.05 -3.83
CA SER A 86 -5.71 -9.66 -2.84
C SER A 86 -6.22 -8.25 -3.05
N LEU A 87 -5.29 -7.31 -3.20
CA LEU A 87 -5.61 -5.91 -3.51
C LEU A 87 -6.20 -5.79 -4.92
N ASP A 88 -5.75 -6.61 -5.87
CA ASP A 88 -6.26 -6.62 -7.25
C ASP A 88 -7.71 -7.07 -7.30
N ALA A 89 -8.02 -8.19 -6.64
CA ALA A 89 -9.38 -8.72 -6.56
C ALA A 89 -10.31 -7.74 -5.84
N ALA A 90 -9.84 -7.17 -4.72
CA ALA A 90 -10.62 -6.19 -3.96
C ALA A 90 -10.84 -4.89 -4.74
N LEU A 91 -9.83 -4.40 -5.46
CA LEU A 91 -9.93 -3.19 -6.29
C LEU A 91 -10.82 -3.42 -7.52
N ALA A 92 -10.67 -4.56 -8.19
CA ALA A 92 -11.54 -4.93 -9.30
C ALA A 92 -13.00 -5.02 -8.85
N LEU A 93 -13.27 -5.69 -7.73
CA LEU A 93 -14.60 -5.79 -7.15
C LEU A 93 -15.14 -4.41 -6.76
N ALA A 94 -14.33 -3.57 -6.13
CA ALA A 94 -14.72 -2.22 -5.72
C ALA A 94 -15.02 -1.31 -6.93
N LEU A 95 -14.27 -1.43 -8.02
CA LEU A 95 -14.55 -0.68 -9.25
C LEU A 95 -15.80 -1.17 -9.96
N VAL A 96 -16.04 -2.48 -10.00
CA VAL A 96 -17.27 -3.07 -10.57
C VAL A 96 -18.50 -2.63 -9.77
N THR A 97 -18.42 -2.68 -8.44
CA THR A 97 -19.50 -2.20 -7.56
C THR A 97 -19.70 -0.69 -7.67
N ALA A 98 -18.66 0.07 -8.00
CA ALA A 98 -18.74 1.51 -8.31
C ALA A 98 -19.27 1.81 -9.74
N GLY A 99 -19.62 0.80 -10.53
CA GLY A 99 -20.25 0.95 -11.85
C GLY A 99 -19.35 0.73 -13.06
N ALA A 100 -18.10 0.30 -12.87
CA ALA A 100 -17.24 -0.08 -14.00
C ALA A 100 -17.63 -1.45 -14.58
N SER A 101 -17.45 -1.63 -15.89
CA SER A 101 -17.52 -2.97 -16.49
C SER A 101 -16.35 -3.84 -15.99
N ALA A 102 -16.51 -5.17 -16.00
CA ALA A 102 -15.44 -6.09 -15.61
C ALA A 102 -14.16 -5.93 -16.43
N VAL A 103 -14.30 -5.64 -17.74
CA VAL A 103 -13.17 -5.36 -18.64
C VAL A 103 -12.46 -4.09 -18.19
N THR A 104 -13.21 -3.00 -17.99
CA THR A 104 -12.66 -1.71 -17.57
C THR A 104 -11.99 -1.78 -16.20
N ALA A 105 -12.60 -2.49 -15.24
CA ALA A 105 -12.03 -2.69 -13.91
C ALA A 105 -10.70 -3.47 -14.00
N THR A 106 -10.66 -4.55 -14.80
CA THR A 106 -9.43 -5.33 -14.99
C THR A 106 -8.33 -4.50 -15.67
N SER A 107 -8.67 -3.72 -16.69
CA SER A 107 -7.73 -2.78 -17.33
C SER A 107 -7.19 -1.75 -16.33
N ALA A 108 -8.04 -1.24 -15.43
CA ALA A 108 -7.62 -0.30 -14.40
C ALA A 108 -6.67 -0.93 -13.38
N VAL A 109 -6.92 -2.17 -12.95
CA VAL A 109 -6.00 -2.91 -12.08
C VAL A 109 -4.64 -3.15 -12.76
N LEU A 110 -4.65 -3.54 -14.04
CA LEU A 110 -3.41 -3.75 -14.80
C LEU A 110 -2.62 -2.44 -14.96
N GLY A 111 -3.28 -1.33 -15.27
CA GLY A 111 -2.65 -0.01 -15.33
C GLY A 111 -2.07 0.41 -13.99
N TYR A 112 -2.80 0.19 -12.89
CA TYR A 112 -2.31 0.43 -11.54
C TYR A 112 -1.03 -0.38 -11.26
N ARG A 113 -1.04 -1.69 -11.56
CA ARG A 113 0.13 -2.56 -11.39
C ARG A 113 1.33 -2.12 -12.19
N LEU A 114 1.13 -1.67 -13.43
CA LEU A 114 2.19 -1.18 -14.29
C LEU A 114 2.94 -0.02 -13.62
N VAL A 115 2.19 0.89 -13.01
CA VAL A 115 2.76 2.08 -12.36
C VAL A 115 3.35 1.76 -10.97
N THR A 116 2.68 0.94 -10.15
CA THR A 116 3.11 0.72 -8.76
C THR A 116 4.10 -0.42 -8.57
N THR A 117 4.09 -1.41 -9.47
CA THR A 117 4.87 -2.63 -9.32
C THR A 117 5.93 -2.74 -10.41
N TRP A 118 5.54 -2.61 -11.68
CA TRP A 118 6.49 -2.81 -12.78
C TRP A 118 7.46 -1.64 -12.93
N LEU A 119 6.96 -0.40 -12.90
CA LEU A 119 7.79 0.80 -13.07
C LEU A 119 8.91 0.91 -12.03
N PRO A 120 8.70 0.64 -10.72
CA PRO A 120 9.78 0.64 -9.72
C PRO A 120 10.67 -0.61 -9.77
N LEU A 121 10.15 -1.73 -10.29
CA LEU A 121 10.92 -2.98 -10.40
C LEU A 121 12.04 -2.88 -11.45
N VAL A 122 11.78 -2.22 -12.58
CA VAL A 122 12.78 -2.05 -13.65
C VAL A 122 14.08 -1.40 -13.15
N PRO A 123 14.08 -0.19 -12.54
CA PRO A 123 15.30 0.42 -12.03
C PRO A 123 15.94 -0.42 -10.91
N GLY A 124 15.15 -1.07 -10.05
CA GLY A 124 15.66 -1.95 -9.00
C GLY A 124 16.47 -3.13 -9.55
N VAL A 125 15.92 -3.82 -10.56
CA VAL A 125 16.62 -4.92 -11.25
C VAL A 125 17.84 -4.42 -12.00
N LEU A 126 17.78 -3.25 -12.63
CA LEU A 126 18.93 -2.66 -13.31
C LEU A 126 20.07 -2.33 -12.35
N VAL A 127 19.78 -1.70 -11.20
CA VAL A 127 20.78 -1.41 -10.17
C VAL A 127 21.36 -2.69 -9.59
N LEU A 128 20.51 -3.67 -9.27
CA LEU A 128 20.97 -4.97 -8.78
C LEU A 128 21.86 -5.67 -9.81
N ALA A 129 21.46 -5.67 -11.09
CA ALA A 129 22.26 -6.24 -12.17
C ALA A 129 23.60 -5.50 -12.36
N MET A 130 23.64 -4.18 -12.15
CA MET A 130 24.90 -3.43 -12.16
C MET A 130 25.80 -3.82 -10.99
N LEU A 131 25.25 -3.98 -9.77
CA LEU A 131 26.02 -4.38 -8.59
C LEU A 131 26.56 -5.80 -8.70
N VAL A 132 25.73 -6.74 -9.19
CA VAL A 132 26.15 -8.12 -9.49
C VAL A 132 27.23 -8.13 -10.57
N ARG A 133 27.09 -7.31 -11.62
CA ARG A 133 28.12 -7.15 -12.66
C ARG A 133 29.43 -6.54 -12.14
N ARG A 134 29.38 -5.72 -11.08
CA ARG A 134 30.55 -5.14 -10.43
C ARG A 134 31.20 -6.08 -9.41
N ALA A 135 30.65 -7.29 -9.20
CA ALA A 135 31.14 -8.28 -8.24
C ALA A 135 31.26 -7.74 -6.80
N GLU A 136 30.31 -6.87 -6.40
CA GLU A 136 30.23 -6.34 -5.03
C GLU A 136 29.36 -7.21 -4.11
N LEU A 137 29.04 -8.44 -4.56
CA LEU A 137 28.30 -9.49 -3.84
C LEU A 137 28.97 -10.85 -4.04
#